data_AF-A0A5C7LE32-F1
#
_entry.id   AF-A0A5C7LE32-F1
#
_cell.length_a   1.000
_cell.length_b   1.000
_cell.length_c   1.000
_cell.angle_alpha   90.00
_cell.angle_beta   90.00
_cell.angle_gamma   90.00
#
_symmetry.space_group_name_H-M   'P 1'
#
loop_
_entity.id
_entity.type
_entity.pdbx_description
1 polymer ?
#
loop_
_entity_poly.entity_id
_entity_poly.type
_entity_poly.pdbx_seq_one_letter_code
_entity_poly.pdbx_strand_id
1 'polypeptide(L)' 'MSLPKKMSKLYAKPILKEWRENKGYTQQEMVGLFSIETDKDVAMSTYQKWEQGTLNLTPDNALELSRFTRIAIQDLVERK' A
#
# COMPACT_ATOMS: atom_id res chain seq x y z
N MET A 1 -12.92 -30.25 -12.91
CA MET A 1 -11.82 -29.28 -13.10
C MET A 1 -12.33 -27.91 -12.71
N SER A 2 -12.00 -27.42 -11.52
CA SER A 2 -12.37 -26.06 -11.11
C SER A 2 -11.38 -25.06 -11.71
N LEU A 3 -11.89 -24.11 -12.49
CA LEU A 3 -11.10 -23.01 -13.03
C LEU A 3 -10.51 -22.18 -11.88
N PRO A 4 -9.25 -21.73 -11.97
CA PRO A 4 -8.70 -20.83 -10.96
C PRO A 4 -9.50 -19.53 -10.95
N LYS A 5 -10.04 -19.17 -9.77
CA LYS A 5 -10.64 -17.84 -9.53
C LYS A 5 -9.57 -16.79 -9.89
N LYS A 6 -9.83 -15.96 -10.90
CA LYS A 6 -9.00 -14.77 -11.15
C LYS A 6 -8.99 -13.93 -9.87
N MET A 7 -7.87 -13.89 -9.17
CA MET A 7 -7.68 -13.03 -8.01
C MET A 7 -7.67 -11.59 -8.53
N SER A 8 -8.64 -10.78 -8.11
CA SER A 8 -8.69 -9.36 -8.43
C SER A 8 -7.41 -8.67 -7.95
N LYS A 9 -6.84 -7.79 -8.77
CA LYS A 9 -5.64 -7.05 -8.41
C LYS A 9 -6.02 -5.87 -7.51
N LEU A 10 -5.20 -5.59 -6.50
CA LEU A 10 -5.39 -4.47 -5.57
C LEU A 10 -4.39 -3.38 -5.91
N TYR A 11 -4.87 -2.15 -6.03
CA TYR A 11 -4.03 -0.98 -6.26
C TYR A 11 -4.33 0.07 -5.21
N ALA A 12 -3.32 0.77 -4.71
CA ALA A 12 -3.55 1.85 -3.75
C ALA A 12 -4.22 3.04 -4.46
N LYS A 13 -5.15 3.68 -3.77
CA LYS A 13 -5.76 4.94 -4.19
C LYS A 13 -4.85 6.12 -3.82
N PRO A 14 -5.06 7.31 -4.41
CA PRO A 14 -4.28 8.52 -4.11
C PRO A 14 -4.23 8.91 -2.63
N ILE A 15 -5.22 8.48 -1.83
CA ILE A 15 -5.29 8.74 -0.38
C ILE A 15 -4.03 8.29 0.38
N LEU A 16 -3.31 7.27 -0.09
CA LEU A 16 -2.06 6.82 0.54
C LEU A 16 -1.00 7.94 0.49
N LYS A 17 -0.88 8.58 -0.68
CA LYS A 17 0.05 9.71 -0.89
C LYS A 17 -0.37 10.92 -0.07
N GLU A 18 -1.67 11.26 -0.11
CA GLU A 18 -2.23 12.38 0.64
C GLU A 18 -2.00 12.21 2.14
N TRP A 19 -2.19 11.00 2.67
CA TRP A 19 -1.92 10.68 4.07
C TRP A 19 -0.47 10.94 4.45
N ARG A 20 0.49 10.49 3.61
CA ARG A 20 1.93 10.74 3.84
C ARG A 20 2.24 12.25 3.85
N GLU A 21 1.73 12.97 2.86
CA GLU A 21 1.99 14.41 2.70
C GLU A 21 1.38 15.24 3.84
N ASN A 22 0.19 14.88 4.30
CA ASN A 22 -0.45 15.50 5.47
C ASN A 22 0.32 15.29 6.78
N LYS A 23 1.14 14.24 6.85
CA LYS A 23 2.05 13.99 7.98
C LYS A 23 3.40 14.67 7.82
N GLY A 24 3.68 15.27 6.66
CA GLY A 24 4.95 15.93 6.37
C GLY A 24 6.11 14.97 6.11
N TYR A 25 5.85 13.70 5.80
CA TYR A 25 6.90 12.72 5.53
C TYR A 25 7.30 12.71 4.06
N THR A 26 8.60 12.55 3.82
CA THR A 26 9.12 12.14 2.50
C THR A 26 8.82 10.66 2.24
N GLN A 27 8.92 10.22 0.98
CA GLN A 27 8.77 8.79 0.65
C GLN A 27 9.81 7.91 1.35
N GLN A 28 11.05 8.41 1.52
CA GLN A 28 12.11 7.67 2.18
C GLN A 28 11.84 7.49 3.68
N GLU A 29 11.43 8.54 4.38
CA GLU A 29 11.06 8.47 5.80
C GLU A 29 9.87 7.54 5.99
N MET A 30 8.88 7.64 5.10
CA MET A 30 7.67 6.82 5.14
C MET A 30 7.98 5.33 4.98
N VAL A 31 8.88 4.97 4.06
CA VAL A 31 9.39 3.61 3.92
C VAL A 31 10.09 3.16 5.20
N GLY A 32 10.96 3.98 5.77
CA GLY A 32 11.65 3.65 7.03
C GLY A 32 10.66 3.38 8.18
N LEU A 33 9.67 4.24 8.35
CA LEU A 33 8.62 4.08 9.36
C LEU A 33 7.77 2.84 9.12
N PHE A 34 7.40 2.58 7.88
CA PHE A 34 6.65 1.38 7.51
C PHE A 34 7.45 0.10 7.78
N SER A 35 8.73 0.09 7.42
CA SER A 35 9.61 -1.06 7.65
C SER A 35 9.79 -1.36 9.14
N ILE A 36 9.92 -0.32 9.98
CA ILE A 36 10.00 -0.48 11.44
C ILE A 36 8.70 -1.05 12.02
N GLU A 37 7.54 -0.54 11.60
CA GLU A 37 6.25 -0.98 12.15
C GLU A 37 5.88 -2.41 11.70
N THR A 38 6.25 -2.78 10.47
CA THR A 38 5.83 -4.05 9.85
C THR A 38 6.88 -5.15 9.87
N ASP A 39 8.10 -4.85 10.30
CA ASP A 39 9.28 -5.73 10.21
C ASP A 39 9.50 -6.26 8.77
N LYS A 40 9.25 -5.40 7.78
CA LYS A 40 9.39 -5.71 6.35
C LYS A 40 10.30 -4.72 5.67
N ASP A 41 11.24 -5.22 4.87
CA ASP A 41 12.04 -4.38 4.01
C ASP A 41 11.29 -4.08 2.70
N VAL A 42 10.68 -2.89 2.63
CA VAL A 42 10.03 -2.40 1.40
C VAL A 42 10.98 -1.46 0.68
N ALA A 43 11.37 -1.82 -0.54
CA ALA A 43 12.15 -0.92 -1.38
C ALA A 43 11.39 0.39 -1.67
N MET A 44 12.08 1.53 -1.64
CA MET A 44 11.47 2.85 -1.92
C MET A 44 10.73 2.90 -3.26
N SER A 45 11.29 2.28 -4.30
CA SER A 45 10.65 2.20 -5.63
C SER A 45 9.35 1.39 -5.63
N THR A 46 9.21 0.41 -4.73
CA THR A 46 7.96 -0.34 -4.53
C THR A 46 6.91 0.55 -3.89
N TYR A 47 7.26 1.25 -2.81
CA TYR A 47 6.35 2.17 -2.13
C TYR A 47 5.89 3.31 -3.05
N GLN A 48 6.81 3.91 -3.81
CA GLN A 48 6.49 4.94 -4.82
C GLN A 48 5.46 4.43 -5.84
N LYS A 49 5.61 3.19 -6.33
CA LYS A 49 4.64 2.61 -7.29
C LYS A 49 3.30 2.28 -6.63
N TRP A 50 3.27 1.98 -5.33
CA TRP A 50 2.01 1.88 -4.59
C TRP A 50 1.30 3.23 -4.53
N GLU A 51 2.00 4.32 -4.17
CA GLU A 51 1.41 5.67 -4.16
C GLU A 51 0.87 6.10 -5.54
N GLN A 52 1.53 5.67 -6.61
CA GLN A 52 1.09 5.93 -7.99
C GLN A 52 -0.06 5.01 -8.44
N GLY A 53 -0.40 3.97 -7.68
CA GLY A 53 -1.37 2.96 -8.09
C GLY A 53 -0.95 2.13 -9.31
N THR A 54 0.36 2.03 -9.59
CA THR A 54 0.91 1.35 -10.77
C THR A 54 1.42 -0.07 -10.48
N LEU A 55 1.66 -0.39 -9.21
CA LEU A 55 2.04 -1.73 -8.77
C LEU A 55 0.93 -2.37 -7.95
N ASN A 56 0.64 -3.63 -8.28
CA ASN A 56 -0.32 -4.43 -7.53
C ASN A 56 0.17 -4.70 -6.09
N LEU A 57 -0.70 -4.45 -5.12
CA LEU A 57 -0.53 -4.83 -3.73
C LEU A 57 -0.90 -6.30 -3.54
N THR A 58 -0.10 -7.02 -2.76
CA THR A 58 -0.56 -8.28 -2.18
C THR A 58 -1.64 -7.99 -1.13
N PRO A 59 -2.55 -8.93 -0.84
CA PRO A 59 -3.52 -8.77 0.24
C PRO A 59 -2.87 -8.40 1.59
N ASP A 60 -1.73 -9.03 1.90
CA ASP A 60 -0.99 -8.77 3.15
C ASP A 60 -0.46 -7.34 3.21
N ASN A 61 0.18 -6.85 2.14
CA ASN A 61 0.69 -5.48 2.11
C ASN A 61 -0.44 -4.45 2.16
N ALA A 62 -1.60 -4.76 1.55
CA ALA A 62 -2.76 -3.88 1.62
C ALA A 62 -3.32 -3.80 3.06
N LEU A 63 -3.37 -4.93 3.77
CA LEU A 63 -3.78 -4.96 5.18
C LEU A 63 -2.79 -4.23 6.09
N GLU A 64 -1.49 -4.38 5.84
CA GLU A 64 -0.45 -3.68 6.60
C GLU A 64 -0.50 -2.18 6.39
N LEU A 65 -0.64 -1.71 5.14
CA LEU A 65 -0.82 -0.30 4.86
C LEU A 65 -2.09 0.24 5.53
N SER A 66 -3.20 -0.52 5.52
CA SER A 66 -4.43 -0.13 6.20
C SER A 66 -4.24 0.00 7.72
N ARG A 67 -3.53 -0.94 8.35
CA ARG A 67 -3.21 -0.89 9.78
C ARG A 67 -2.28 0.28 10.12
N PHE A 68 -1.23 0.45 9.34
CA PHE A 68 -0.23 1.50 9.52
C PHE A 68 -0.86 2.89 9.38
N THR A 69 -1.60 3.13 8.31
CA THR A 69 -2.22 4.44 8.02
C THR A 69 -3.49 4.69 8.83
N ARG A 70 -4.09 3.63 9.39
CA ARG A 70 -5.43 3.60 9.99
C ARG A 70 -6.54 4.01 9.00
N ILE A 71 -6.29 3.90 7.70
CA ILE A 71 -7.28 4.08 6.65
C ILE A 71 -7.98 2.75 6.42
N ALA A 72 -9.31 2.76 6.34
CA ALA A 72 -10.07 1.53 6.08
C ALA A 72 -9.70 0.95 4.71
N ILE A 73 -9.62 -0.38 4.63
CA ILE A 73 -9.12 -1.06 3.43
C ILE A 73 -9.89 -0.68 2.16
N GLN A 74 -11.22 -0.50 2.24
CA GLN A 74 -12.05 -0.09 1.11
C GLN A 74 -11.75 1.33 0.59
N ASP A 75 -11.22 2.20 1.45
CA ASP A 75 -10.86 3.58 1.12
C ASP A 75 -9.42 3.67 0.66
N LEU A 76 -8.57 2.74 1.09
CA LEU A 76 -7.16 2.68 0.73
C LEU A 76 -6.91 2.05 -0.65
N VAL A 77 -7.66 1.01 -1.02
CA VAL A 77 -7.39 0.25 -2.26
C VAL A 77 -8.60 0.21 -3.19
N GLU A 78 -8.32 0.01 -4.47
CA GLU A 78 -9.30 -0.31 -5.51
C GLU A 78 -8.98 -1.64 -6.19
N ARG A 79 -10.02 -2.30 -6.71
CA ARG A 79 -9.89 -3.58 -7.44
C ARG A 79 -9.89 -3.31 -8.93
N LYS A 80 -8.91 -3.89 -9.65
CA LYS A 80 -8.85 -3.89 -11.12
C LYS A 80 -8.62 -5.31 -11.66
#